data_AF-A0A7J8M2Z0-F1
#
_entry.id   AF-A0A7J8M2Z0-F1
#
_cell.length_a   1.000
_cell.length_b   1.000
_cell.length_c   1.000
_cell.angle_alpha   90.00
_cell.angle_beta   90.00
_cell.angle_gamma   90.00
#
_symmetry.space_group_name_H-M   'P 1'
#
loop_
_entity.id
_entity.type
_entity.pdbx_description
1 polymer ?
#
loop_
_entity_poly.entity_id
_entity_poly.type
_entity_poly.pdbx_seq_one_letter_code
_entity_poly.pdbx_strand_id
1 'polypeptide(L)'
;MEKSVPLHVYHVNKTSIIISRAHAFLHSIALLFLIHYRLSFFFQHPKNTTIPTLPWLLIFVSELLLSLAWLFTQSYCWRPVTRTVFPERLPADDKLPAIDVFICTADPNKEPSVEVMNTVISAMALDYPPEKLHVYVSDDAGSDATLRCTKEAWNFARYWVPFCRKYDLVTACPDVYFSSSEVDSGNFEGSEFKAARTKMEGGFGWAIGCGAVRLAYFLSHATASNLTTTAIFTLTAVKLTAHPNSPLLGLEN
;
A
#
# COMPACT_ATOMS: atom_id res chain seq x y z
N MET A 1 0.92 8.46 41.42
CA MET A 1 1.13 7.70 40.17
C MET A 1 -0.16 7.81 39.37
N GLU A 2 -0.26 8.83 38.50
CA GLU A 2 -1.45 8.98 37.65
C GLU A 2 -1.55 7.77 36.71
N LYS A 3 -2.73 7.15 36.62
CA LYS A 3 -2.97 6.05 35.71
C LYS A 3 -2.99 6.61 34.28
N SER A 4 -1.98 6.30 33.49
CA SER A 4 -1.92 6.67 32.08
C SER A 4 -3.10 6.07 31.32
N VAL A 5 -3.82 6.90 30.57
CA VAL A 5 -4.94 6.49 29.72
C VAL A 5 -4.40 5.61 28.57
N PRO A 6 -5.09 4.53 28.15
CA PRO A 6 -4.62 3.68 27.06
C PRO A 6 -4.62 4.40 25.71
N LEU A 7 -3.57 4.15 24.91
CA LEU A 7 -3.39 4.68 23.55
C LEU A 7 -4.28 3.98 22.50
N HIS A 8 -4.74 2.77 22.82
CA HIS A 8 -5.64 1.99 21.97
C HIS A 8 -6.48 1.04 22.81
N VAL A 9 -7.65 0.66 22.28
CA VAL A 9 -8.56 -0.31 22.89
C VAL A 9 -8.95 -1.36 21.86
N TYR A 10 -9.07 -2.59 22.31
CA TYR A 10 -9.55 -3.72 21.50
C TYR A 10 -11.03 -3.94 21.77
N HIS A 11 -11.82 -3.99 20.71
CA HIS A 11 -13.23 -4.31 20.75
C HIS A 11 -13.44 -5.71 20.20
N VAL A 12 -14.17 -6.51 20.97
CA VAL A 12 -14.52 -7.87 20.60
C VAL A 12 -16.02 -7.90 20.38
N ASN A 13 -16.44 -8.03 19.12
CA ASN A 13 -17.85 -8.11 18.79
C ASN A 13 -18.38 -9.52 19.10
N LYS A 14 -19.10 -9.65 20.22
CA LYS A 14 -19.64 -10.93 20.68
C LYS A 14 -20.63 -11.56 19.69
N THR A 15 -21.45 -10.77 19.01
CA THR A 15 -22.43 -11.31 18.06
C THR A 15 -21.74 -11.87 16.82
N SER A 16 -20.76 -11.14 16.28
CA SER A 16 -19.93 -11.62 15.17
C SER A 16 -19.22 -12.94 15.50
N ILE A 17 -18.67 -13.07 16.71
CA ILE A 17 -18.06 -14.34 17.17
C ILE A 17 -19.06 -15.49 17.16
N ILE A 18 -20.26 -15.27 17.71
CA ILE A 18 -21.29 -16.31 17.79
C ILE A 18 -21.69 -16.73 16.37
N ILE A 19 -21.92 -15.77 15.47
CA ILE A 19 -22.28 -16.03 14.07
C ILE A 19 -21.18 -16.82 13.36
N SER A 20 -19.92 -16.37 13.44
CA SER A 20 -18.80 -17.04 12.78
C SER A 20 -18.58 -18.46 13.30
N ARG A 21 -18.71 -18.69 14.61
CA ARG A 21 -18.58 -20.02 15.21
C ARG A 21 -19.74 -20.94 14.86
N ALA A 22 -20.97 -20.42 14.84
CA ALA A 22 -22.14 -21.17 14.42
C ALA A 22 -22.03 -21.59 12.95
N HIS A 23 -21.63 -20.67 12.07
CA HIS A 23 -21.34 -20.96 10.67
C HIS A 23 -20.25 -22.02 10.52
N ALA A 24 -19.12 -21.88 11.22
CA ALA A 24 -18.03 -22.86 11.19
C ALA A 24 -18.49 -24.24 11.65
N PHE A 25 -19.31 -24.31 12.71
CA PHE A 25 -19.85 -25.56 13.21
C PHE A 25 -20.79 -26.24 12.20
N LEU A 26 -21.76 -25.49 11.66
CA LEU A 26 -22.70 -26.00 10.65
C LEU A 26 -21.99 -26.47 9.38
N HIS A 27 -21.01 -25.70 8.90
CA HIS A 27 -20.23 -26.05 7.72
C HIS A 27 -19.35 -27.28 7.97
N SER A 28 -18.74 -27.40 9.16
CA SER A 28 -17.98 -28.60 9.54
C SER A 28 -18.85 -29.86 9.54
N ILE A 29 -20.08 -29.76 10.05
CA ILE A 29 -21.06 -30.87 10.00
C ILE A 29 -21.36 -31.24 8.55
N ALA A 30 -21.63 -30.26 7.69
CA ALA A 30 -21.90 -30.52 6.27
C ALA A 30 -20.72 -31.18 5.56
N LEU A 31 -19.48 -30.75 5.83
CA LEU A 31 -18.27 -31.37 5.29
C LEU A 31 -18.09 -32.81 5.78
N LEU A 32 -18.34 -33.08 7.07
CA LEU A 32 -18.28 -34.43 7.61
C LEU A 32 -19.31 -35.36 6.95
N PHE A 33 -20.53 -34.88 6.72
CA PHE A 33 -21.55 -35.64 5.98
C PHE A 33 -21.14 -35.90 4.53
N LEU A 34 -20.56 -34.91 3.85
CA LEU A 34 -20.07 -35.05 2.48
C LEU A 34 -18.92 -36.08 2.40
N ILE A 35 -17.94 -35.99 3.29
CA ILE A 35 -16.82 -36.94 3.37
C ILE A 35 -17.35 -38.34 3.69
N HIS A 36 -18.28 -38.47 4.65
CA HIS A 36 -18.89 -39.76 4.98
C HIS A 36 -19.66 -40.35 3.80
N TYR A 37 -20.43 -39.55 3.07
CA TYR A 37 -21.15 -39.97 1.87
C TYR A 37 -20.19 -40.51 0.79
N ARG A 38 -19.09 -39.78 0.53
CA ARG A 38 -18.05 -40.21 -0.43
C ARG A 38 -17.37 -41.51 0.01
N LEU A 39 -16.99 -41.62 1.28
CA LEU A 39 -16.38 -42.84 1.83
C LEU A 39 -17.34 -44.03 1.78
N SER A 40 -18.62 -43.85 2.14
CA SER A 40 -19.62 -44.91 2.08
C SER A 40 -19.86 -45.39 0.65
N PHE A 41 -19.88 -44.48 -0.34
CA PHE A 41 -19.98 -44.85 -1.75
C PHE A 41 -18.76 -45.66 -2.23
N PHE A 42 -17.56 -45.36 -1.71
CA PHE A 42 -16.35 -46.13 -2.00
C PHE A 42 -16.42 -47.56 -1.46
N PHE A 43 -16.87 -47.73 -0.21
CA PHE A 43 -16.93 -49.04 0.44
C PHE A 43 -18.14 -49.89 0.02
N GLN A 44 -19.25 -49.27 -0.38
CA GLN A 44 -20.48 -49.96 -0.79
C GLN A 44 -20.54 -50.25 -2.30
N HIS A 45 -19.47 -49.98 -3.05
CA HIS A 45 -19.49 -50.12 -4.50
C HIS A 45 -19.74 -51.58 -4.92
N PRO A 46 -20.84 -51.88 -5.66
CA PRO A 46 -21.07 -53.22 -6.18
C PRO A 46 -20.04 -53.54 -7.26
N LYS A 47 -19.52 -54.78 -7.26
CA LYS A 47 -18.44 -55.28 -8.13
C LYS A 47 -18.72 -55.23 -9.65
N ASN A 48 -19.80 -54.60 -10.09
CA ASN A 48 -20.36 -54.74 -11.45
C ASN A 48 -20.64 -53.41 -12.16
N THR A 49 -20.01 -52.29 -11.76
CA THR A 49 -20.25 -50.97 -12.37
C THR A 49 -19.00 -50.42 -13.05
N THR A 50 -19.14 -50.01 -14.31
CA THR A 50 -18.11 -49.44 -15.21
C THR A 50 -17.86 -47.95 -14.95
N ILE A 51 -17.77 -47.52 -13.70
CA ILE A 51 -17.42 -46.12 -13.38
C ILE A 51 -15.89 -46.01 -13.33
N PRO A 52 -15.26 -45.07 -14.07
CA PRO A 52 -13.82 -44.87 -13.97
C PRO A 52 -13.46 -44.38 -12.55
N THR A 53 -12.67 -45.17 -11.84
CA THR A 53 -12.28 -44.93 -10.45
C THR A 53 -11.38 -43.71 -10.28
N LEU A 54 -10.61 -43.37 -11.32
CA LEU A 54 -9.64 -42.27 -11.29
C LEU A 54 -10.30 -40.87 -11.21
N PRO A 55 -11.26 -40.47 -12.08
CA PRO A 55 -11.97 -39.20 -11.93
C PRO A 55 -12.66 -39.04 -10.57
N TRP A 56 -13.25 -40.13 -10.04
CA TRP A 56 -13.91 -40.11 -8.74
C TRP A 56 -12.92 -39.86 -7.60
N LEU A 57 -11.76 -40.53 -7.62
CA LEU A 57 -10.68 -40.32 -6.65
C LEU A 57 -10.14 -38.88 -6.72
N LEU A 58 -9.95 -38.34 -7.93
CA LEU A 58 -9.49 -36.96 -8.11
C LEU A 58 -10.47 -35.95 -7.52
N ILE A 59 -11.77 -36.14 -7.72
CA ILE A 59 -12.82 -35.30 -7.11
C ILE A 59 -12.79 -35.43 -5.58
N PHE A 60 -12.66 -36.65 -5.05
CA PHE A 60 -12.60 -36.85 -3.61
C PHE A 60 -11.37 -36.19 -2.97
N VAL A 61 -10.20 -36.32 -3.61
CA VAL A 61 -8.96 -35.67 -3.16
C VAL A 61 -9.08 -34.14 -3.22
N SER A 62 -9.69 -33.58 -4.27
CA SER A 62 -9.88 -32.13 -4.36
C SER A 62 -10.87 -31.61 -3.30
N GLU A 63 -11.94 -32.34 -3.01
CA GLU A 63 -12.88 -32.04 -1.92
C GLU A 63 -12.17 -32.06 -0.55
N LEU A 64 -11.28 -33.03 -0.30
CA LEU A 64 -10.48 -33.09 0.94
C LEU A 64 -9.51 -31.91 1.06
N LEU A 65 -8.80 -31.56 -0.02
CA LEU A 65 -7.88 -30.42 -0.03
C LEU A 65 -8.63 -29.11 0.19
N LEU A 66 -9.80 -28.92 -0.43
CA LEU A 66 -10.64 -27.74 -0.23
C LEU A 66 -11.18 -27.68 1.21
N SER A 67 -11.60 -28.82 1.77
CA SER A 67 -12.05 -28.92 3.16
C SER A 67 -10.93 -28.57 4.15
N LEU A 68 -9.71 -29.02 3.87
CA LEU A 68 -8.52 -28.70 4.67
C LEU A 68 -8.15 -27.21 4.58
N ALA A 69 -8.17 -26.64 3.37
CA ALA A 69 -7.95 -25.21 3.16
C ALA A 69 -8.99 -24.38 3.94
N TRP A 70 -10.27 -24.77 3.88
CA TRP A 70 -11.33 -24.14 4.64
C TRP A 70 -11.15 -24.28 6.16
N LEU A 71 -10.68 -25.43 6.65
CA LEU A 71 -10.38 -25.61 8.07
C LEU A 71 -9.31 -24.61 8.55
N PHE A 72 -8.26 -24.39 7.76
CA PHE A 72 -7.23 -23.41 8.09
C PHE A 72 -7.77 -21.98 8.09
N THR A 73 -8.73 -21.64 7.23
CA THR A 73 -9.33 -20.28 7.25
C THR A 73 -10.18 -20.03 8.49
N GLN A 74 -10.69 -21.06 9.17
CA GLN A 74 -11.50 -20.88 10.39
C GLN A 74 -10.72 -20.25 11.53
N SER A 75 -9.39 -20.43 11.56
CA SER A 75 -8.51 -19.80 12.56
C SER A 75 -8.65 -18.27 12.58
N TYR A 76 -8.75 -17.64 11.41
CA TYR A 76 -8.92 -16.19 11.26
C TYR A 76 -10.32 -15.72 11.68
N CYS A 77 -11.35 -16.55 11.47
CA CYS A 77 -12.73 -16.20 11.78
C CYS A 77 -13.15 -16.50 13.23
N TRP A 78 -12.30 -17.16 14.02
CA TRP A 78 -12.67 -17.65 15.35
C TRP A 78 -12.92 -16.57 16.39
N ARG A 79 -12.19 -15.44 16.27
CA ARG A 79 -12.28 -14.29 17.17
C ARG A 79 -11.87 -13.00 16.44
N PRO A 80 -12.75 -12.43 15.61
CA PRO A 80 -12.50 -11.12 15.03
C PRO A 80 -12.36 -10.07 16.13
N VAL A 81 -11.27 -9.29 16.07
CA VAL A 81 -10.97 -8.20 16.99
C VAL A 81 -10.81 -6.92 16.18
N THR A 82 -11.50 -5.87 16.57
CA THR A 82 -11.29 -4.53 16.01
C THR A 82 -10.50 -3.68 17.00
N ARG A 83 -9.71 -2.73 16.50
CA ARG A 83 -8.87 -1.85 17.31
C ARG A 83 -9.27 -0.41 17.06
N THR A 84 -9.52 0.32 18.13
CA THR A 84 -9.69 1.78 18.10
C THR A 84 -8.43 2.42 18.66
N VAL A 85 -7.89 3.41 17.95
CA VAL A 85 -6.69 4.16 18.31
C VAL A 85 -7.08 5.57 18.77
N PHE A 86 -6.27 6.17 19.65
CA PHE A 86 -6.48 7.52 20.17
C PHE A 86 -5.22 8.37 19.93
N PRO A 87 -5.02 8.93 18.72
CA PRO A 87 -3.86 9.74 18.39
C PRO A 87 -3.69 10.95 19.33
N GLU A 88 -4.78 11.50 19.85
CA GLU A 88 -4.79 12.66 20.74
C GLU A 88 -4.16 12.38 22.11
N ARG A 89 -3.94 11.11 22.44
CA ARG A 89 -3.30 10.65 23.69
C ARG A 89 -1.82 10.36 23.50
N LEU A 90 -1.28 10.53 22.30
CA LEU A 90 0.14 10.36 22.04
C LEU A 90 0.96 11.37 22.87
N PRO A 91 2.20 11.01 23.25
CA PRO A 91 3.08 11.96 23.90
C PRO A 91 3.44 13.08 22.91
N ALA A 92 3.96 14.18 23.45
CA ALA A 92 4.46 15.28 22.64
C ALA A 92 5.51 14.81 21.61
N ASP A 93 5.61 15.56 20.51
CA ASP A 93 6.44 15.28 19.34
C ASP A 93 7.90 14.97 19.66
N ASP A 94 8.46 15.60 20.70
CA ASP A 94 9.82 15.40 21.19
C ASP A 94 10.08 13.97 21.68
N LYS A 95 9.03 13.27 22.13
CA LYS A 95 9.09 11.89 22.65
C LYS A 95 8.72 10.83 21.62
N LEU A 96 8.28 11.22 20.42
CA LEU A 96 7.98 10.29 19.34
C LEU A 96 9.28 9.63 18.81
N PRO A 97 9.24 8.35 18.37
CA PRO A 97 10.40 7.70 17.77
C PRO A 97 10.74 8.28 16.38
N ALA A 98 11.92 7.98 15.84
CA ALA A 98 12.18 8.21 14.41
C ALA A 98 11.48 7.12 13.57
N ILE A 99 10.99 7.49 12.39
CA ILE A 99 10.28 6.61 11.45
C ILE A 99 10.92 6.74 10.06
N ASP A 100 11.23 5.58 9.47
CA ASP A 100 11.68 5.45 8.09
C ASP A 100 10.56 4.86 7.23
N VAL A 101 10.20 5.56 6.15
CA VAL A 101 9.24 5.10 5.13
C VAL A 101 10.01 4.64 3.92
N PHE A 102 9.90 3.36 3.56
CA PHE A 102 10.52 2.79 2.38
C PHE A 102 9.51 2.65 1.25
N ILE A 103 9.83 3.20 0.08
CA ILE A 103 9.05 3.11 -1.15
C ILE A 103 9.91 2.38 -2.18
N CYS A 104 9.50 1.17 -2.54
CA CYS A 104 10.20 0.38 -3.55
C CYS A 104 9.43 0.43 -4.86
N THR A 105 10.12 0.62 -5.97
CA THR A 105 9.56 0.53 -7.32
C THR A 105 10.42 -0.36 -8.20
N ALA A 106 9.76 -1.14 -9.07
CA ALA A 106 10.42 -2.19 -9.85
C ALA A 106 10.48 -1.93 -11.36
N ASP A 107 9.52 -1.22 -11.94
CA ASP A 107 9.50 -0.94 -13.38
C ASP A 107 8.64 0.29 -13.68
N PRO A 108 9.19 1.39 -14.23
CA PRO A 108 8.47 2.63 -14.51
C PRO A 108 7.32 2.46 -15.53
N ASN A 109 7.29 1.36 -16.30
CA ASN A 109 6.21 1.08 -17.23
C ASN A 109 5.00 0.41 -16.56
N LYS A 110 5.24 -0.39 -15.51
CA LYS A 110 4.19 -1.07 -14.73
C LYS A 110 3.74 -0.22 -13.55
N GLU A 111 4.66 0.56 -12.99
CA GLU A 111 4.48 1.48 -11.87
C GLU A 111 4.88 2.88 -12.36
N PRO A 112 3.96 3.65 -12.96
CA PRO A 112 4.29 4.95 -13.54
C PRO A 112 5.00 5.84 -12.53
N SER A 113 6.16 6.41 -12.91
CA SER A 113 6.99 7.18 -11.97
C SER A 113 6.22 8.36 -11.33
N VAL A 114 5.22 8.93 -12.00
CA VAL A 114 4.33 9.96 -11.43
C VAL A 114 3.56 9.46 -10.22
N GLU A 115 2.98 8.26 -10.30
CA GLU A 115 2.20 7.64 -9.22
C GLU A 115 3.10 7.31 -8.03
N VAL A 116 4.31 6.81 -8.31
CA VAL A 116 5.34 6.61 -7.29
C VAL A 116 5.70 7.94 -6.64
N MET A 117 5.88 9.01 -7.41
CA MET A 117 6.22 10.34 -6.87
C MET A 117 5.09 10.97 -6.06
N ASN A 118 3.83 10.75 -6.43
CA ASN A 118 2.69 11.14 -5.60
C ASN A 118 2.72 10.43 -4.24
N THR A 119 3.08 9.16 -4.22
CA THR A 119 3.27 8.39 -2.98
C THR A 119 4.43 8.95 -2.15
N VAL A 120 5.56 9.28 -2.78
CA VAL A 120 6.72 9.91 -2.13
C VAL A 120 6.35 11.24 -1.48
N ILE A 121 5.70 12.13 -2.24
CA ILE A 121 5.28 13.45 -1.75
C ILE A 121 4.26 13.31 -0.61
N SER A 122 3.32 12.36 -0.73
CA SER A 122 2.34 12.07 0.32
C SER A 122 3.01 11.57 1.60
N ALA A 123 4.01 10.70 1.48
CA ALA A 123 4.80 10.22 2.61
C ALA A 123 5.57 11.35 3.29
N MET A 124 6.15 12.27 2.51
CA MET A 124 6.86 13.45 3.02
C MET A 124 5.91 14.45 3.72
N ALA A 125 4.63 14.44 3.37
CA ALA A 125 3.58 15.29 3.92
C ALA A 125 2.85 14.68 5.13
N LEU A 126 3.27 13.52 5.63
CA LEU A 126 2.73 12.95 6.87
C LEU A 126 2.83 13.95 8.03
N ASP A 127 1.81 13.94 8.87
CA ASP A 127 1.78 14.72 10.12
C ASP A 127 2.71 14.06 11.16
N TYR A 128 3.99 14.36 11.02
CA TYR A 128 5.05 13.85 11.88
C TYR A 128 6.20 14.86 11.96
N PRO A 129 6.98 14.87 13.07
CA PRO A 129 8.11 15.78 13.19
C PRO A 129 9.14 15.57 12.07
N PRO A 130 9.51 16.63 11.31
CA PRO A 130 10.32 16.51 10.09
C PRO A 130 11.73 15.99 10.35
N GLU A 131 12.27 16.20 11.55
CA GLU A 131 13.57 15.68 11.98
C GLU A 131 13.54 14.18 12.30
N LYS A 132 12.35 13.60 12.47
CA LYS A 132 12.14 12.18 12.81
C LYS A 132 11.52 11.37 11.67
N LEU A 133 11.03 12.02 10.62
CA LEU A 133 10.49 11.37 9.44
C LEU A 133 11.53 11.31 8.32
N HIS A 134 11.79 10.13 7.82
CA HIS A 134 12.70 9.90 6.71
C HIS A 134 12.00 9.07 5.63
N VAL A 135 12.09 9.50 4.38
CA VAL A 135 11.50 8.78 3.25
C VAL A 135 12.63 8.27 2.37
N TYR A 136 12.59 7.00 2.00
CA TYR A 136 13.59 6.33 1.18
C TYR A 136 12.92 5.78 -0.08
N VAL A 137 13.52 6.02 -1.23
CA VAL A 137 13.08 5.44 -2.50
C VAL A 137 14.12 4.45 -2.98
N SER A 138 13.70 3.20 -3.22
CA SER A 138 14.51 2.15 -3.84
C SER A 138 13.94 1.85 -5.22
N ASP A 139 14.75 2.02 -6.26
CA ASP A 139 14.38 1.70 -7.64
C ASP A 139 15.15 0.48 -8.12
N ASP A 140 14.47 -0.66 -8.23
CA ASP A 140 15.07 -1.93 -8.65
C ASP A 140 15.36 -1.96 -10.16
N ALA A 141 14.71 -1.10 -10.96
CA ALA A 141 14.99 -0.96 -12.40
C ALA A 141 16.16 -0.01 -12.68
N GLY A 142 16.53 0.85 -11.72
CA GLY A 142 17.55 1.88 -11.92
C GLY A 142 17.22 2.82 -13.09
N SER A 143 15.96 3.24 -13.21
CA SER A 143 15.50 4.02 -14.36
C SER A 143 15.85 5.50 -14.25
N ASP A 144 16.45 6.05 -15.31
CA ASP A 144 16.65 7.49 -15.48
C ASP A 144 15.35 8.30 -15.34
N ALA A 145 14.22 7.71 -15.75
CA ALA A 145 12.91 8.33 -15.64
C ALA A 145 12.51 8.51 -14.17
N THR A 146 12.62 7.44 -13.38
CA THR A 146 12.34 7.46 -11.94
C THR A 146 13.25 8.45 -11.21
N LEU A 147 14.55 8.48 -11.56
CA LEU A 147 15.50 9.42 -10.97
C LEU A 147 15.11 10.88 -11.26
N ARG A 148 14.80 11.22 -12.51
CA ARG A 148 14.38 12.57 -12.91
C ARG A 148 13.09 12.98 -12.20
N CYS A 149 12.10 12.09 -12.18
CA CYS A 149 10.84 12.35 -11.50
C CYS A 149 11.01 12.52 -9.99
N THR A 150 11.92 11.75 -9.37
CA THR A 150 12.28 11.92 -7.95
C THR A 150 12.85 13.29 -7.66
N LYS A 151 13.72 13.80 -8.54
CA LYS A 151 14.28 15.15 -8.39
C LYS A 151 13.20 16.24 -8.50
N GLU A 152 12.30 16.14 -9.48
CA GLU A 152 11.21 17.10 -9.65
C GLU A 152 10.20 17.03 -8.49
N ALA A 153 9.86 15.82 -8.04
CA ALA A 153 8.99 15.60 -6.89
C ALA A 153 9.58 16.18 -5.61
N TRP A 154 10.89 16.02 -5.38
CA TRP A 154 11.58 16.64 -4.25
C TRP A 154 11.54 18.17 -4.32
N ASN A 155 11.79 18.76 -5.49
CA ASN A 155 11.69 20.21 -5.68
C ASN A 155 10.28 20.73 -5.37
N PHE A 156 9.26 20.02 -5.83
CA PHE A 156 7.86 20.35 -5.57
C PHE A 156 7.49 20.18 -4.07
N ALA A 157 7.95 19.10 -3.44
CA ALA A 157 7.67 18.78 -2.04
C ALA A 157 8.12 19.91 -1.08
N ARG A 158 9.20 20.63 -1.40
CA ARG A 158 9.67 21.78 -0.61
C ARG A 158 8.62 22.89 -0.45
N TYR A 159 7.68 22.99 -1.39
CA TYR A 159 6.59 23.96 -1.34
C TYR A 159 5.27 23.30 -0.94
N TRP A 160 5.01 22.09 -1.42
CA TRP A 160 3.80 21.34 -1.14
C TRP A 160 3.66 20.95 0.33
N VAL A 161 4.71 20.40 0.95
CA VAL A 161 4.65 19.93 2.34
C VAL A 161 4.32 21.06 3.33
N PRO A 162 4.98 22.24 3.27
CA PRO A 162 4.57 23.40 4.09
C PRO A 162 3.15 23.88 3.80
N PHE A 163 2.70 23.78 2.54
CA PHE A 163 1.34 24.15 2.15
C PHE A 163 0.30 23.22 2.78
N CYS A 164 0.51 21.90 2.72
CA CYS A 164 -0.33 20.91 3.39
C CYS A 164 -0.47 21.19 4.89
N ARG A 165 0.66 21.47 5.57
CA ARG A 165 0.66 21.76 7.02
C ARG A 165 0.01 23.09 7.36
N LYS A 166 0.23 24.14 6.55
CA LYS A 166 -0.33 25.49 6.81
C LYS A 166 -1.85 25.49 6.75
N TYR A 167 -2.43 24.71 5.86
CA TYR A 167 -3.88 24.67 5.61
C TYR A 167 -4.55 23.38 6.10
N ASP A 168 -3.83 22.56 6.87
CA ASP A 168 -4.31 21.29 7.44
C ASP A 168 -5.05 20.41 6.41
N LEU A 169 -4.39 20.16 5.28
CA LEU A 169 -5.01 19.43 4.18
C LEU A 169 -5.17 17.95 4.52
N VAL A 170 -6.41 17.46 4.50
CA VAL A 170 -6.74 16.04 4.68
C VAL A 170 -6.14 15.18 3.56
N THR A 171 -6.15 15.69 2.33
CA THR A 171 -5.61 14.99 1.15
C THR A 171 -4.17 15.42 0.86
N ALA A 172 -3.21 14.64 1.33
CA ALA A 172 -1.78 14.91 1.11
C ALA A 172 -1.29 14.60 -0.32
N CYS A 173 -2.00 13.73 -1.05
CA CYS A 173 -1.64 13.35 -2.41
C CYS A 173 -1.98 14.48 -3.40
N PRO A 174 -0.98 15.05 -4.11
CA PRO A 174 -1.21 16.16 -5.02
C PRO A 174 -2.21 15.81 -6.14
N ASP A 175 -2.06 14.65 -6.76
CA ASP A 175 -2.92 14.24 -7.88
C ASP A 175 -4.39 14.10 -7.48
N VAL A 176 -4.65 13.49 -6.32
CA VAL A 176 -6.01 13.38 -5.75
C VAL A 176 -6.54 14.77 -5.34
N TYR A 177 -5.68 15.62 -4.78
CA TYR A 177 -6.05 16.97 -4.35
C TYR A 177 -6.46 17.86 -5.54
N PHE A 178 -5.75 17.79 -6.66
CA PHE A 178 -6.04 18.61 -7.84
C PHE A 178 -7.11 18.00 -8.76
N SER A 179 -7.32 16.68 -8.74
CA SER A 179 -8.34 16.00 -9.56
C SER A 179 -9.75 16.06 -8.96
N SER A 180 -9.88 16.14 -7.64
CA SER A 180 -11.19 16.23 -6.99
C SER A 180 -11.73 17.67 -7.04
N SER A 181 -12.96 17.82 -7.51
CA SER A 181 -13.69 19.09 -7.50
C SER A 181 -14.17 19.52 -6.12
N GLU A 182 -14.13 18.61 -5.13
CA GLU A 182 -14.73 18.79 -3.80
C GLU A 182 -13.72 18.69 -2.64
N VAL A 183 -12.46 19.09 -2.85
CA VAL A 183 -11.48 18.96 -1.76
C VAL A 183 -11.65 20.05 -0.71
N ASP A 184 -12.33 19.65 0.37
CA ASP A 184 -12.00 19.73 1.81
C ASP A 184 -11.04 20.86 2.23
N SER A 185 -11.26 22.05 1.67
CA SER A 185 -10.60 23.28 2.04
C SER A 185 -11.34 23.78 3.28
N GLY A 186 -11.14 23.14 4.45
CA GLY A 186 -11.87 23.45 5.68
C GLY A 186 -12.01 24.97 5.87
N ASN A 187 -13.18 25.54 5.55
CA ASN A 187 -13.50 26.98 5.56
C ASN A 187 -12.44 28.01 5.08
N PHE A 188 -11.35 27.62 4.40
CA PHE A 188 -10.30 28.55 3.96
C PHE A 188 -10.64 29.14 2.59
N GLU A 189 -11.58 30.09 2.55
CA GLU A 189 -11.95 30.85 1.33
C GLU A 189 -11.10 32.12 1.10
N GLY A 190 -9.99 32.27 1.83
CA GLY A 190 -9.11 33.44 1.70
C GLY A 190 -8.47 33.58 0.31
N SER A 191 -8.34 34.82 -0.18
CA SER A 191 -7.63 35.13 -1.43
C SER A 191 -6.18 34.62 -1.44
N GLU A 192 -5.53 34.61 -0.27
CA GLU A 192 -4.18 34.06 -0.07
C GLU A 192 -4.13 32.55 -0.34
N PHE A 193 -5.11 31.79 0.15
CA PHE A 193 -5.20 30.35 -0.08
C PHE A 193 -5.39 30.04 -1.57
N LYS A 194 -6.31 30.76 -2.25
CA LYS A 194 -6.53 30.61 -3.69
C LYS A 194 -5.26 30.89 -4.49
N ALA A 195 -4.57 31.99 -4.19
CA ALA A 195 -3.31 32.33 -4.85
C ALA A 195 -2.21 31.28 -4.61
N ALA A 196 -2.08 30.80 -3.37
CA ALA A 196 -1.14 29.73 -3.02
C ALA A 196 -1.47 28.41 -3.74
N ARG A 197 -2.75 28.03 -3.81
CA ARG A 197 -3.22 26.84 -4.53
C ARG A 197 -2.89 26.90 -6.02
N THR A 198 -3.21 28.00 -6.70
CA THR A 198 -2.91 28.17 -8.13
C THR A 198 -1.40 28.09 -8.40
N LYS A 199 -0.58 28.62 -7.48
CA LYS A 199 0.88 28.47 -7.57
C LYS A 199 1.31 26.99 -7.45
N MET A 200 0.71 26.22 -6.54
CA MET A 200 1.01 24.79 -6.40
C MET A 200 0.54 24.00 -7.62
N GLU A 201 -0.63 24.32 -8.18
CA GLU A 201 -1.16 23.68 -9.39
C GLU A 201 -0.24 23.88 -10.60
N GLY A 202 0.23 25.13 -10.81
CA GLY A 202 1.25 25.40 -11.83
C GLY A 202 2.57 24.68 -11.57
N GLY A 203 2.93 24.52 -10.29
CA GLY A 203 4.08 23.73 -9.86
C GLY A 203 3.92 22.22 -10.07
N PHE A 204 2.70 21.68 -10.06
CA PHE A 204 2.43 20.25 -10.25
C PHE A 204 2.53 19.79 -11.72
N GLY A 205 2.68 20.73 -12.66
CA GLY A 205 2.80 20.44 -14.09
C GLY A 205 3.95 19.49 -14.48
N TRP A 206 4.97 19.30 -13.61
CA TRP A 206 6.01 18.28 -13.82
C TRP A 206 5.44 16.86 -13.90
N ALA A 207 4.30 16.59 -13.25
CA ALA A 207 3.62 15.30 -13.27
C ALA A 207 3.22 14.90 -14.71
N ILE A 208 2.83 15.87 -15.54
CA ILE A 208 2.51 15.64 -16.96
C ILE A 208 3.77 15.22 -17.73
N GLY A 209 4.91 15.88 -17.48
CA GLY A 209 6.20 15.55 -18.09
C GLY A 209 6.71 14.18 -17.69
N CYS A 210 6.54 13.80 -16.43
CA CYS A 210 6.86 12.47 -15.92
C CYS A 210 5.92 11.37 -16.44
N GLY A 211 4.64 11.68 -16.67
CA GLY A 211 3.65 10.75 -17.21
C GLY A 211 3.83 10.48 -18.71
N ALA A 212 4.36 11.46 -19.45
CA ALA A 212 4.64 11.36 -20.88
C ALA A 212 5.83 10.42 -21.21
N VAL A 213 6.61 10.01 -20.21
CA VAL A 213 7.78 9.12 -20.40
C VAL A 213 7.37 7.73 -20.92
N ARG A 214 6.09 7.35 -20.79
CA ARG A 214 5.51 6.12 -21.37
C ARG A 214 5.74 5.97 -22.87
N LEU A 215 5.81 7.08 -23.63
CA LEU A 215 5.98 7.03 -25.09
C LEU A 215 7.47 7.11 -25.51
N ALA A 216 8.29 7.86 -24.77
CA ALA A 216 9.70 8.05 -25.10
C ALA A 216 10.56 6.81 -24.79
N TYR A 217 10.25 6.09 -23.70
CA TYR A 217 10.98 4.87 -23.33
C TYR A 217 10.75 3.74 -24.35
N PHE A 218 9.52 3.63 -24.87
CA PHE A 218 9.13 2.64 -25.87
C PHE A 218 9.84 2.87 -27.22
N LEU A 219 10.04 4.14 -27.61
CA LEU A 219 10.78 4.49 -28.83
C LEU A 219 12.30 4.32 -28.67
N SER A 220 12.84 4.56 -27.49
CA SER A 220 14.28 4.37 -27.21
C SER A 220 14.68 2.89 -27.10
N HIS A 221 13.80 2.00 -26.63
CA HIS A 221 14.10 0.57 -26.51
C HIS A 221 13.80 -0.23 -27.78
N ALA A 222 13.02 0.32 -28.72
CA ALA A 222 12.89 -0.24 -30.06
C ALA A 222 14.15 -0.03 -30.94
N THR A 223 15.06 0.87 -30.53
CA THR A 223 16.25 1.27 -31.32
C THR A 223 17.60 0.88 -30.70
N ALA A 224 17.64 0.43 -29.44
CA ALA A 224 18.88 0.08 -28.75
C ALA A 224 19.04 -1.44 -28.57
N SER A 225 19.17 -2.18 -29.68
CA SER A 225 19.86 -3.48 -29.65
C SER A 225 21.33 -3.21 -29.97
N ASN A 226 22.12 -2.97 -28.93
CA ASN A 226 23.59 -3.07 -28.84
C ASN A 226 24.12 -2.02 -27.85
N LEU A 227 24.07 -2.32 -26.55
CA LEU A 227 25.12 -1.86 -25.65
C LEU A 227 25.19 -2.83 -24.46
N THR A 228 26.26 -3.61 -24.45
CA THR A 228 26.68 -4.44 -23.34
C THR A 228 27.19 -3.54 -22.22
N THR A 229 26.34 -3.26 -21.22
CA THR A 229 26.79 -2.69 -19.96
C THR A 229 26.28 -3.56 -18.83
N THR A 230 27.20 -4.25 -18.18
CA THR A 230 27.02 -4.98 -16.94
C THR A 230 26.55 -3.98 -15.87
N ALA A 231 25.24 -3.89 -15.64
CA ALA A 231 24.68 -3.12 -14.54
C ALA A 231 24.98 -3.86 -13.23
N ILE A 232 25.91 -3.32 -12.46
CA ILE A 232 26.08 -3.70 -11.05
C ILE A 232 24.80 -3.21 -10.35
N PHE A 233 23.99 -4.14 -9.87
CA PHE A 233 22.83 -3.87 -9.01
C PHE A 233 23.34 -3.29 -7.68
N THR A 234 23.54 -1.98 -7.62
CA THR A 234 23.61 -1.24 -6.37
C THR A 234 22.20 -0.82 -5.98
N LEU A 235 21.72 -1.37 -4.86
CA LEU A 235 20.53 -0.89 -4.14
C LEU A 235 20.78 0.55 -3.69
N THR A 236 20.49 1.53 -4.55
CA THR A 236 20.65 2.94 -4.21
C THR A 236 19.34 3.44 -3.61
N ALA A 237 19.22 3.36 -2.29
CA ALA A 237 18.12 3.98 -1.57
C ALA A 237 18.40 5.49 -1.41
N VAL A 238 17.56 6.35 -2.01
CA VAL A 238 17.71 7.80 -1.89
C VAL A 238 16.91 8.31 -0.70
N LYS A 239 17.59 8.93 0.28
CA LYS A 239 16.94 9.59 1.42
C LYS A 239 16.38 10.94 0.99
N LEU A 240 15.08 11.13 1.15
CA LEU A 240 14.35 12.36 0.92
C LEU A 240 13.90 12.95 2.26
N THR A 241 14.37 14.16 2.56
CA THR A 241 13.92 14.95 3.71
C THR A 241 13.23 16.22 3.20
N ALA A 242 12.04 16.48 3.73
CA ALA A 242 11.22 17.65 3.38
C ALA A 242 11.63 18.92 4.15
N HIS A 243 12.89 19.03 4.59
CA HIS A 243 13.35 20.20 5.31
C HIS A 243 13.74 21.29 4.29
N PRO A 244 13.31 22.55 4.44
CA PRO A 244 13.50 23.60 3.43
C PRO A 244 14.97 23.85 3.05
N ASN A 245 15.91 23.47 3.92
CA ASN A 245 17.36 23.62 3.76
C ASN A 245 18.16 22.30 3.74
N SER A 246 17.52 21.12 3.69
CA SER A 246 18.29 19.87 3.61
C SER A 246 18.85 19.66 2.21
N PRO A 247 20.18 19.51 2.01
CA PRO A 247 20.72 19.04 0.75
C PRO A 247 20.20 17.61 0.48
N LEU A 248 20.00 17.26 -0.80
CA LEU A 248 19.79 15.86 -1.20
C LEU A 248 21.06 15.07 -0.83
N LEU A 249 21.07 14.47 0.35
CA LEU A 249 22.12 13.58 0.81
C LEU A 249 21.87 12.19 0.21
N GLY A 250 22.45 11.94 -0.97
CA GLY A 250 22.39 10.61 -1.59
C GLY A 250 22.54 10.54 -3.12
N LEU A 251 23.22 11.49 -3.76
CA LEU A 251 23.67 11.34 -5.15
C LEU A 251 25.21 11.40 -5.18
N GLU A 252 25.89 10.55 -4.40
CA GLU A 252 27.29 10.26 -4.67
C GLU A 252 27.35 9.03 -5.58
N ASN A 253 27.93 9.25 -6.76
CA ASN A 253 28.13 8.26 -7.82
C ASN A 253 28.98 7.07 -7.36
#